data_AF-A0AAV5JNX6-F1
#
_entry.id   AF-A0AAV5JNX6-F1
#
_cell.length_a   1.000
_cell.length_b   1.000
_cell.length_c   1.000
_cell.angle_alpha   90.00
_cell.angle_beta   90.00
_cell.angle_gamma   90.00
#
_symmetry.space_group_name_H-M   'P 1'
#
loop_
_entity.id
_entity.type
_entity.pdbx_description
1 polymer ?
#
loop_
_entity_poly.entity_id
_entity_poly.type
_entity_poly.pdbx_seq_one_letter_code
_entity_poly.pdbx_strand_id
1 'polypeptide(L)'
;MGTELDFLSYLGYDMSVKIFTRLDDPSDIARVSCVSHSWRDFVIANGLAKHLCLRMFPQLSGVDHVVEPASMAESLVAVGSSNMEWETLKKEHRAYAFLARGFMSFPEEEKCISEAIIASSTDRLPWESIDNTLEQNDIVGGRDSYWSSKGYSNPAVPETLTYKLVADLCVVTEIKIKPFKGMCSKLLTV
;
A
#
# COMPACT_ATOMS: atom_id res chain seq x y z
N MET A 1 17.05 33.84 -33.20
CA MET A 1 16.84 33.42 -31.81
C MET A 1 15.42 32.87 -31.73
N GLY A 2 15.29 31.55 -31.68
CA GLY A 2 13.96 30.93 -31.56
C GLY A 2 13.44 31.19 -30.16
N THR A 3 12.24 31.76 -30.05
CA THR A 3 11.49 31.79 -28.81
C THR A 3 11.26 30.35 -28.39
N GLU A 4 11.98 29.90 -27.37
CA GLU A 4 11.77 28.59 -26.77
C GLU A 4 10.39 28.63 -26.11
N LEU A 5 9.39 28.08 -26.82
CA LEU A 5 8.00 28.06 -26.40
C LEU A 5 7.84 27.01 -25.30
N ASP A 6 7.34 27.43 -24.14
CA ASP A 6 6.97 26.50 -23.08
C ASP A 6 5.81 25.61 -23.56
N PHE A 7 5.97 24.29 -23.46
CA PHE A 7 4.99 23.29 -23.91
C PHE A 7 3.60 23.52 -23.31
N LEU A 8 3.53 23.95 -22.04
CA LEU A 8 2.27 24.29 -21.36
C LEU A 8 1.56 25.45 -22.05
N SER A 9 2.32 26.47 -22.45
CA SER A 9 1.79 27.63 -23.18
C SER A 9 1.39 27.29 -24.62
N TYR A 10 2.12 26.36 -25.26
CA TYR A 10 1.90 26.00 -26.65
C TYR A 10 0.67 25.10 -26.85
N LEU A 11 0.48 24.10 -25.98
CA LEU A 11 -0.66 23.17 -26.07
C LEU A 11 -1.94 23.71 -25.42
N GLY A 12 -1.78 24.65 -24.49
CA GLY A 12 -2.87 25.14 -23.66
C GLY A 12 -3.20 24.21 -22.50
N TYR A 13 -3.73 24.83 -21.43
CA TYR A 13 -3.94 24.21 -20.13
C TYR A 13 -4.67 22.86 -20.19
N ASP A 14 -5.85 22.82 -20.80
CA ASP A 14 -6.71 21.62 -20.84
C ASP A 14 -6.06 20.43 -21.56
N MET A 15 -5.33 20.71 -22.64
CA MET A 15 -4.63 19.67 -23.41
C MET A 15 -3.43 19.14 -22.62
N SER A 16 -2.68 20.02 -21.96
CA SER A 16 -1.60 19.62 -21.06
C SER A 16 -2.12 18.71 -19.93
N VAL A 17 -3.24 19.06 -19.28
CA VAL A 17 -3.84 18.20 -18.25
C VAL A 17 -4.20 16.82 -18.81
N LYS A 18 -4.85 16.77 -19.98
CA LYS A 18 -5.21 15.50 -20.64
C LYS A 18 -4.02 14.64 -21.02
N ILE A 19 -2.89 15.26 -21.38
CA ILE A 19 -1.66 14.54 -21.71
C ILE A 19 -1.02 14.00 -20.43
N PHE A 20 -0.81 14.84 -19.42
CA PHE A 20 -0.10 14.44 -18.21
C PHE A 20 -0.90 13.49 -17.32
N THR A 21 -2.24 13.53 -17.35
CA THR A 21 -3.08 12.52 -16.68
C THR A 21 -2.94 11.12 -17.29
N ARG A 22 -2.34 10.98 -18.48
CA ARG A 22 -2.06 9.68 -19.12
C ARG A 22 -0.71 9.08 -18.72
N LEU A 23 0.11 9.79 -17.95
CA LEU A 23 1.34 9.22 -17.41
C LEU A 23 1.00 8.13 -16.39
N ASP A 24 1.62 6.96 -16.53
CA ASP A 24 1.38 5.78 -15.70
C ASP A 24 2.51 5.50 -14.70
N ASP A 25 3.73 6.03 -14.94
CA ASP A 25 4.87 5.90 -14.03
C ASP A 25 4.95 7.13 -13.09
N PRO A 26 4.89 6.96 -11.76
CA PRO A 26 5.12 8.05 -10.79
C PRO A 26 6.44 8.79 -11.01
N SER A 27 7.45 8.13 -11.57
CA SER A 27 8.73 8.74 -11.93
C SER A 27 8.57 9.81 -13.01
N ASP A 28 7.62 9.64 -13.94
CA ASP A 28 7.36 10.64 -14.99
C ASP A 28 6.73 11.90 -14.43
N ILE A 29 5.82 11.77 -13.45
CA ILE A 29 5.24 12.92 -12.74
C ILE A 29 6.34 13.71 -12.00
N ALA A 30 7.31 13.03 -11.39
CA ALA A 30 8.45 13.67 -10.76
C ALA A 30 9.34 14.38 -11.79
N ARG A 31 9.63 13.75 -12.94
CA ARG A 31 10.41 14.36 -14.03
C ARG A 31 9.73 15.63 -14.58
N VAL A 32 8.42 15.58 -14.84
CA VAL A 32 7.61 16.74 -15.27
C VAL A 32 7.74 17.89 -14.27
N SER A 33 7.69 17.58 -12.97
CA SER A 33 7.83 18.58 -11.90
C SER A 33 9.24 19.19 -11.79
N CYS A 34 10.26 18.52 -12.32
CA CYS A 34 11.65 19.01 -12.29
C CYS A 34 12.01 19.92 -13.47
N VAL A 35 11.13 20.08 -14.46
CA VAL A 35 11.40 20.91 -15.65
C VAL A 35 11.55 22.40 -15.27
N SER A 36 10.62 22.92 -14.46
CA SER A 36 10.65 24.30 -13.96
C SER A 36 9.67 24.48 -12.80
N HIS A 37 9.73 25.63 -12.13
CA HIS A 37 8.74 26.01 -11.11
C HIS A 37 7.32 26.04 -11.67
N SER A 38 7.11 26.60 -12.86
CA SER A 38 5.79 26.66 -13.51
C SER A 38 5.20 25.28 -13.75
N TRP A 39 6.03 24.32 -14.17
CA TRP A 39 5.61 22.93 -14.38
C TRP A 39 5.29 22.22 -13.07
N ARG A 40 6.13 22.41 -12.05
CA ARG A 40 5.85 21.88 -10.72
C ARG A 40 4.52 22.40 -10.17
N ASP A 41 4.29 23.71 -10.28
CA ASP A 41 3.07 24.33 -9.79
C ASP A 41 1.85 23.84 -10.59
N PHE A 42 1.99 23.65 -11.89
CA PHE A 42 0.98 23.02 -12.74
C PHE A 42 0.63 21.59 -12.28
N VAL A 43 1.63 20.76 -11.99
CA VAL A 43 1.43 19.38 -11.51
C VAL A 43 0.69 19.35 -10.17
N ILE A 44 1.07 20.24 -9.24
CA ILE A 44 0.46 20.35 -7.91
C ILE A 44 -0.97 20.86 -8.01
N ALA A 45 -1.20 21.96 -8.74
CA ALA A 45 -2.51 22.59 -8.90
C ALA A 45 -3.53 21.64 -9.54
N ASN A 46 -3.09 20.77 -10.46
CA ASN A 46 -3.95 19.79 -11.12
C ASN A 46 -4.03 18.44 -10.38
N GLY A 47 -3.36 18.30 -9.23
CA GLY A 47 -3.41 17.08 -8.43
C GLY A 47 -2.95 15.81 -9.17
N LEU A 48 -2.01 15.92 -10.11
CA LEU A 48 -1.68 14.81 -11.01
C LEU A 48 -1.09 13.60 -10.26
N ALA A 49 -0.29 13.85 -9.22
CA ALA A 49 0.25 12.80 -8.36
C ALA A 49 -0.88 12.06 -7.61
N LYS A 50 -1.88 12.79 -7.11
CA LYS A 50 -3.07 12.22 -6.46
C LYS A 50 -3.89 11.40 -7.45
N HIS A 51 -4.13 11.93 -8.65
CA HIS A 51 -4.85 11.22 -9.70
C HIS A 51 -4.18 9.89 -10.07
N LEU A 52 -2.86 9.91 -10.30
CA LEU A 52 -2.10 8.70 -10.62
C LEU A 52 -2.15 7.70 -9.46
N CYS A 53 -1.89 8.15 -8.22
CA CYS A 53 -1.90 7.28 -7.05
C CYS A 53 -3.27 6.60 -6.85
N LEU A 54 -4.38 7.33 -6.98
CA LEU A 54 -5.73 6.79 -6.85
C LEU A 54 -6.10 5.84 -8.01
N ARG A 55 -5.56 6.06 -9.22
CA ARG A 55 -5.75 5.13 -10.34
C ARG A 55 -5.04 3.80 -10.10
N MET A 56 -3.83 3.85 -9.55
CA MET A 56 -3.04 2.66 -9.23
C MET A 56 -3.59 1.94 -7.98
N PHE A 57 -4.09 2.70 -7.00
CA PHE A 57 -4.55 2.20 -5.70
C PHE A 57 -5.92 2.80 -5.33
N PRO A 58 -7.02 2.32 -5.93
CA PRO A 58 -8.36 2.85 -5.70
C PRO A 58 -8.82 2.79 -4.23
N GLN A 59 -8.24 1.90 -3.43
CA GLN A 59 -8.48 1.79 -1.99
C GLN A 59 -8.16 3.07 -1.21
N LEU A 60 -7.30 3.93 -1.74
CA LEU A 60 -6.97 5.22 -1.12
C LEU A 60 -8.03 6.31 -1.36
N SER A 61 -9.07 6.04 -2.15
CA SER A 61 -10.15 7.02 -2.40
C SER A 61 -10.92 7.43 -1.14
N GLY A 62 -10.88 6.62 -0.08
CA GLY A 62 -11.48 6.93 1.21
C GLY A 62 -10.63 7.79 2.14
N VAL A 63 -9.42 8.21 1.72
CA VAL A 63 -8.58 9.11 2.51
C VAL A 63 -9.20 10.50 2.54
N ASP A 64 -9.64 10.92 3.73
CA ASP A 64 -10.30 12.20 3.94
C ASP A 64 -9.34 13.39 3.82
N HIS A 65 -8.21 13.35 4.53
CA HIS A 65 -7.21 14.43 4.51
C HIS A 65 -5.80 13.92 4.83
N VAL A 66 -4.80 14.68 4.36
CA VAL A 66 -3.37 14.41 4.63
C VAL A 66 -2.91 15.28 5.78
N VAL A 67 -2.36 14.66 6.83
CA VAL A 67 -1.72 15.35 7.95
C VAL A 67 -0.21 15.12 7.86
N GLU A 68 0.55 16.18 7.62
CA GLU A 68 1.99 16.16 7.83
C GLU A 68 2.30 16.67 9.25
N PRO A 69 3.13 15.96 10.04
CA PRO A 69 3.56 16.48 11.34
C PRO A 69 4.33 17.78 11.11
N ALA A 70 3.87 18.87 11.73
CA ALA A 70 4.46 20.19 11.54
C ALA A 70 5.96 20.16 11.88
N SER A 71 6.80 20.60 10.93
CA SER A 71 8.17 20.92 11.29
C SER A 71 8.17 22.14 12.22
N MET A 72 9.06 22.16 13.21
CA MET A 72 9.18 23.25 14.21
C MET A 72 9.28 24.66 13.57
N ALA A 73 9.62 24.75 12.28
CA ALA A 73 9.80 26.00 11.54
C ALA A 73 8.51 26.64 10.98
N GLU A 74 7.40 25.90 10.86
CA GLU A 74 6.22 26.36 10.09
C GLU A 74 5.11 27.03 10.94
N SER A 75 5.23 27.07 12.27
CA SER A 75 4.14 27.54 13.14
C SER A 75 3.96 29.07 13.20
N LEU A 76 4.84 29.85 12.57
CA LEU A 76 4.90 31.31 12.77
C LEU A 76 4.27 32.18 11.65
N VAL A 77 3.74 31.63 10.55
CA VAL A 77 3.44 32.45 9.34
C VAL A 77 2.02 32.30 8.77
N ALA A 78 1.09 31.59 9.42
CA ALA A 78 -0.24 31.34 8.82
C ALA A 78 -1.22 32.53 8.98
N VAL A 79 -1.09 33.57 8.14
CA VAL A 79 -2.13 34.59 7.93
C VAL A 79 -2.48 34.64 6.43
N GLY A 80 -3.58 33.98 6.05
CA GLY A 80 -4.20 34.09 4.72
C GLY A 80 -4.86 32.80 4.19
N SER A 81 -6.14 32.87 3.82
CA SER A 81 -6.96 31.72 3.35
C SER A 81 -6.43 31.06 2.06
N SER A 82 -5.93 31.83 1.10
CA SER A 82 -5.39 31.30 -0.17
C SER A 82 -4.05 30.59 0.01
N ASN A 83 -3.27 30.99 1.01
CA ASN A 83 -2.01 30.34 1.34
C ASN A 83 -2.25 28.94 1.92
N MET A 84 -3.33 28.78 2.70
CA MET A 84 -3.71 27.50 3.30
C MET A 84 -4.12 26.46 2.25
N GLU A 85 -4.90 26.83 1.23
CA GLU A 85 -5.31 25.91 0.15
C GLU A 85 -4.11 25.42 -0.67
N TRP A 86 -3.19 26.33 -1.03
CA TRP A 86 -1.99 25.98 -1.78
C TRP A 86 -1.04 25.07 -1.00
N GLU A 87 -0.86 25.34 0.29
CA GLU A 87 -0.06 24.47 1.16
C GLU A 87 -0.71 23.08 1.32
N THR A 88 -2.05 23.00 1.39
CA THR A 88 -2.75 21.72 1.37
C THR A 88 -2.48 20.95 0.07
N LEU A 89 -2.54 21.59 -1.10
CA LEU A 89 -2.23 20.94 -2.38
C LEU A 89 -0.78 20.44 -2.44
N LYS A 90 0.17 21.20 -1.90
CA LYS A 90 1.57 20.76 -1.79
C LYS A 90 1.72 19.53 -0.90
N LYS A 91 1.06 19.52 0.26
CA LYS A 91 1.06 18.38 1.19
C LYS A 91 0.47 17.14 0.55
N GLU A 92 -0.69 17.29 -0.09
CA GLU A 92 -1.31 16.19 -0.85
C GLU A 92 -0.37 15.70 -1.96
N HIS A 93 0.20 16.60 -2.76
CA HIS A 93 1.13 16.22 -3.82
C HIS A 93 2.32 15.41 -3.27
N ARG A 94 2.94 15.83 -2.16
CA ARG A 94 4.04 15.10 -1.52
C ARG A 94 3.60 13.72 -1.05
N ALA A 95 2.49 13.64 -0.31
CA ALA A 95 2.00 12.38 0.24
C ALA A 95 1.61 11.38 -0.87
N TYR A 96 0.84 11.80 -1.86
CA TYR A 96 0.42 10.91 -2.94
C TYR A 96 1.57 10.54 -3.89
N ALA A 97 2.52 11.44 -4.16
CA ALA A 97 3.72 11.09 -4.91
C ALA A 97 4.58 10.06 -4.15
N PHE A 98 4.72 10.24 -2.83
CA PHE A 98 5.43 9.29 -1.98
C PHE A 98 4.75 7.92 -1.95
N LEU A 99 3.42 7.88 -1.77
CA LEU A 99 2.64 6.64 -1.77
C LEU A 99 2.70 5.93 -3.12
N ALA A 100 2.46 6.64 -4.23
CA ALA A 100 2.49 6.06 -5.57
C ALA A 100 3.85 5.40 -5.87
N ARG A 101 4.95 6.07 -5.50
CA ARG A 101 6.30 5.52 -5.66
C ARG A 101 6.57 4.37 -4.68
N GLY A 102 6.21 4.54 -3.41
CA GLY A 102 6.43 3.53 -2.37
C GLY A 102 5.75 2.21 -2.71
N PHE A 103 4.54 2.28 -3.26
CA PHE A 103 3.79 1.09 -3.63
C PHE A 103 4.34 0.32 -4.85
N MET A 104 5.21 0.94 -5.64
CA MET A 104 5.93 0.26 -6.73
C MET A 104 7.28 -0.32 -6.30
N SER A 105 7.70 -0.07 -5.05
CA SER A 105 9.07 -0.30 -4.61
C SER A 105 9.15 -1.36 -3.49
N PHE A 106 8.40 -2.45 -3.63
CA PHE A 106 8.47 -3.56 -2.68
C PHE A 106 9.45 -4.65 -3.16
N PRO A 107 10.41 -5.06 -2.32
CA PRO A 107 11.16 -6.27 -2.58
C PRO A 107 10.20 -7.47 -2.58
N GLU A 108 10.26 -8.32 -3.60
CA GLU A 108 9.38 -9.51 -3.71
C GLU A 108 9.51 -10.48 -2.52
N GLU A 109 10.60 -10.38 -1.74
CA GLU A 109 10.92 -11.31 -0.66
C GLU A 109 10.58 -10.78 0.75
N GLU A 110 10.14 -9.53 0.89
CA GLU A 110 9.83 -8.97 2.22
C GLU A 110 8.50 -9.52 2.77
N LYS A 111 8.59 -10.19 3.93
CA LYS A 111 7.40 -10.64 4.65
C LYS A 111 6.66 -9.44 5.25
N CYS A 112 5.37 -9.32 4.94
CA CYS A 112 4.51 -8.30 5.54
C CYS A 112 4.05 -8.63 6.96
N ILE A 113 4.26 -9.87 7.42
CA ILE A 113 3.86 -10.36 8.74
C ILE A 113 5.06 -10.32 9.69
N SER A 114 4.89 -9.70 10.85
CA SER A 114 5.89 -9.68 11.92
C SER A 114 5.77 -10.87 12.87
N GLU A 115 4.56 -11.19 13.31
CA GLU A 115 4.30 -12.26 14.28
C GLU A 115 2.86 -12.78 14.15
N ALA A 116 2.67 -14.03 14.55
CA ALA A 116 1.35 -14.64 14.71
C ALA A 116 0.83 -14.28 16.12
N ILE A 117 -0.37 -13.73 16.19
CA ILE A 117 -0.93 -13.20 17.44
C ILE A 117 -1.87 -14.21 18.10
N ILE A 118 -2.82 -14.72 17.32
CA ILE A 118 -3.85 -15.62 17.86
C ILE A 118 -4.46 -16.48 16.76
N ALA A 119 -4.92 -17.67 17.15
CA ALA A 119 -5.85 -18.49 16.37
C ALA A 119 -7.19 -18.63 17.11
N SER A 120 -8.26 -18.88 16.37
CA SER A 120 -9.55 -19.32 16.91
C SER A 120 -9.40 -20.52 17.86
N SER A 121 -8.57 -21.48 17.46
CA SER A 121 -8.14 -22.61 18.26
C SER A 121 -6.80 -23.14 17.75
N THR A 122 -6.08 -23.89 18.58
CA THR A 122 -4.87 -24.61 18.16
C THR A 122 -4.91 -26.01 18.75
N ASP A 123 -4.70 -27.01 17.91
CA ASP A 123 -4.52 -28.40 18.35
C ASP A 123 -3.05 -28.70 18.64
N ARG A 124 -2.81 -29.75 19.44
CA ARG A 124 -1.48 -30.38 19.63
C ARG A 124 -0.32 -29.40 19.84
N LEU A 125 -0.52 -28.42 20.72
CA LEU A 125 0.57 -27.57 21.18
C LEU A 125 1.69 -28.42 21.83
N PRO A 126 2.97 -28.07 21.61
CA PRO A 126 3.48 -26.93 20.83
C PRO A 126 3.72 -27.25 19.34
N TRP A 127 3.36 -28.45 18.87
CA TRP A 127 3.81 -28.97 17.59
C TRP A 127 3.12 -28.34 16.38
N GLU A 128 1.82 -28.06 16.48
CA GLU A 128 1.00 -27.50 15.40
C GLU A 128 0.69 -26.01 15.70
N SER A 129 1.67 -25.29 16.25
CA SER A 129 1.56 -23.88 16.67
C SER A 129 1.30 -22.95 15.50
N ILE A 130 0.71 -21.78 15.81
CA ILE A 130 0.54 -20.68 14.85
C ILE A 130 1.88 -20.15 14.31
N ASP A 131 2.96 -20.26 15.09
CA ASP A 131 4.29 -19.77 14.70
C ASP A 131 4.83 -20.51 13.48
N ASN A 132 4.45 -21.78 13.30
CA ASN A 132 4.83 -22.60 12.15
C ASN A 132 4.37 -22.00 10.83
N THR A 133 3.32 -21.17 10.83
CA THR A 133 2.79 -20.49 9.63
C THR A 133 3.69 -19.36 9.14
N LEU A 134 4.63 -18.90 9.96
CA LEU A 134 5.62 -17.88 9.60
C LEU A 134 6.85 -18.49 8.93
N GLU A 135 7.05 -19.80 9.08
CA GLU A 135 8.13 -20.55 8.45
C GLU A 135 7.90 -20.67 6.95
N GLN A 136 8.92 -20.33 6.15
CA GLN A 136 8.84 -20.49 4.69
C GLN A 136 8.98 -21.95 4.26
N ASN A 137 9.68 -22.76 5.05
CA ASN A 137 9.94 -24.15 4.73
C ASN A 137 8.81 -25.01 5.25
N ASP A 138 8.29 -25.87 4.38
CA ASP A 138 7.31 -26.89 4.76
C ASP A 138 7.83 -27.83 5.85
N ILE A 139 9.15 -28.00 5.97
CA ILE A 139 9.78 -28.87 6.95
C ILE A 139 10.86 -28.11 7.70
N VAL A 140 10.74 -28.04 9.02
CA VAL A 140 11.72 -27.42 9.92
C VAL A 140 12.13 -28.46 10.98
N GLY A 141 13.43 -28.71 11.12
CA GLY A 141 13.94 -29.70 12.07
C GLY A 141 13.42 -31.14 11.85
N GLY A 142 13.11 -31.50 10.59
CA GLY A 142 12.57 -32.81 10.22
C GLY A 142 11.08 -32.99 10.50
N ARG A 143 10.34 -31.90 10.75
CA ARG A 143 8.89 -31.90 11.03
C ARG A 143 8.17 -30.98 10.09
N ASP A 144 6.95 -31.35 9.70
CA ASP A 144 6.09 -30.49 8.89
C ASP A 144 5.74 -29.22 9.68
N SER A 145 5.96 -28.05 9.07
CA SER A 145 5.66 -26.74 9.63
C SER A 145 4.27 -26.30 9.19
N TYR A 146 3.27 -26.60 10.01
CA TYR A 146 1.88 -26.19 9.79
C TYR A 146 1.17 -25.84 11.09
N TRP A 147 0.07 -25.11 10.97
CA TRP A 147 -0.90 -24.91 12.04
C TRP A 147 -2.11 -25.81 11.82
N SER A 148 -2.68 -26.28 12.93
CA SER A 148 -3.93 -27.05 12.96
C SER A 148 -4.86 -26.49 14.03
N SER A 149 -6.13 -26.39 13.69
CA SER A 149 -7.19 -26.07 14.65
C SER A 149 -7.68 -27.33 15.35
N LYS A 150 -8.34 -27.17 16.51
CA LYS A 150 -9.08 -28.27 17.14
C LYS A 150 -10.31 -28.70 16.32
N GLY A 151 -10.71 -27.86 15.37
CA GLY A 151 -11.92 -27.99 14.60
C GLY A 151 -13.17 -27.70 15.43
N TYR A 152 -14.27 -27.55 14.71
CA TYR A 152 -15.60 -27.38 15.29
C TYR A 152 -16.60 -28.28 14.58
N SER A 153 -17.53 -28.89 15.33
CA SER A 153 -18.59 -29.73 14.76
C SER A 153 -19.60 -28.93 13.95
N ASN A 154 -19.82 -27.67 14.32
CA ASN A 154 -20.65 -26.74 13.58
C ASN A 154 -19.82 -26.07 12.46
N PRO A 155 -20.10 -26.33 11.18
CA PRO A 155 -19.35 -25.75 10.06
C PRO A 155 -19.58 -24.25 9.89
N ALA A 156 -20.57 -23.66 10.58
CA ALA A 156 -20.81 -22.22 10.56
C ALA A 156 -19.84 -21.44 11.47
N VAL A 157 -19.06 -22.12 12.32
CA VAL A 157 -18.06 -21.46 13.16
C VAL A 157 -16.77 -21.30 12.34
N PRO A 158 -16.29 -20.07 12.10
CA PRO A 158 -15.07 -19.85 11.34
C PRO A 158 -13.83 -20.24 12.16
N GLU A 159 -12.82 -20.77 11.49
CA GLU A 159 -11.47 -20.93 12.02
C GLU A 159 -10.59 -19.81 11.46
N THR A 160 -9.90 -19.07 12.34
CA THR A 160 -9.23 -17.82 11.99
C THR A 160 -7.82 -17.77 12.54
N LEU A 161 -6.87 -17.25 11.75
CA LEU A 161 -5.53 -16.84 12.19
C LEU A 161 -5.42 -15.33 12.11
N THR A 162 -4.85 -14.72 13.15
CA THR A 162 -4.61 -13.28 13.21
C THR A 162 -3.12 -13.02 13.35
N TYR A 163 -2.63 -12.13 12.49
CA TYR A 163 -1.23 -11.75 12.40
C TYR A 163 -1.06 -10.27 12.68
N LYS A 164 0.11 -9.91 13.18
CA LYS A 164 0.56 -8.53 13.22
C LYS A 164 1.41 -8.25 12.00
N LEU A 165 1.15 -7.10 11.38
CA LEU A 165 1.91 -6.63 10.23
C LEU A 165 3.18 -5.90 10.69
N VAL A 166 4.19 -5.86 9.82
CA VAL A 166 5.49 -5.23 10.12
C VAL A 166 5.41 -3.70 10.27
N ALA A 167 4.37 -3.08 9.70
CA ALA A 167 4.15 -1.64 9.74
C ALA A 167 2.65 -1.31 9.78
N ASP A 168 2.34 -0.05 10.09
CA ASP A 168 0.97 0.48 10.09
C ASP A 168 0.33 0.44 8.69
N LEU A 169 1.16 0.48 7.65
CA LEU A 169 0.75 0.31 6.25
C LEU A 169 1.63 -0.76 5.59
N CYS A 170 1.01 -1.86 5.18
CA CYS A 170 1.65 -2.89 4.38
C CYS A 170 0.84 -3.15 3.12
N VAL A 171 1.52 -3.51 2.04
CA VAL A 171 0.88 -3.97 0.81
C VAL A 171 1.01 -5.48 0.74
N VAL A 172 -0.14 -6.16 0.70
CA VAL A 172 -0.21 -7.61 0.53
C VAL A 172 -0.45 -7.89 -0.94
N THR A 173 0.56 -8.41 -1.62
CA THR A 173 0.48 -8.78 -3.04
C THR A 173 0.01 -10.22 -3.24
N GLU A 174 0.39 -11.11 -2.33
CA GLU A 174 0.06 -12.54 -2.42
C GLU A 174 -0.15 -13.14 -1.02
N ILE A 175 -1.12 -14.06 -0.90
CA ILE A 175 -1.31 -14.90 0.28
C ILE A 175 -1.21 -16.36 -0.17
N LYS A 176 -0.12 -17.04 0.22
CA LYS A 176 0.11 -18.45 -0.10
C LYS A 176 -0.49 -19.34 0.99
N ILE A 177 -1.50 -20.11 0.63
CA ILE A 177 -2.12 -21.10 1.53
C ILE A 177 -1.86 -22.48 0.98
N LYS A 178 -1.22 -23.34 1.77
CA LYS A 178 -0.98 -24.74 1.42
C LYS A 178 -1.76 -25.65 2.38
N PRO A 179 -2.86 -26.28 1.92
CA PRO A 179 -3.61 -27.20 2.77
C PRO A 179 -2.76 -28.42 3.13
N PHE A 180 -2.77 -28.79 4.41
CA PHE A 180 -2.19 -30.05 4.87
C PHE A 180 -3.03 -31.22 4.36
N LYS A 181 -2.40 -32.20 3.68
CA LYS A 181 -3.06 -33.44 3.27
C LYS A 181 -2.98 -34.46 4.40
N GLY A 182 -3.86 -34.32 5.39
CA GLY A 182 -4.08 -35.37 6.37
C GLY A 182 -4.71 -36.61 5.73
N MET A 183 -4.35 -37.82 6.19
CA MET A 183 -5.10 -39.02 5.83
C MET A 183 -6.51 -38.89 6.41
N CYS A 184 -7.46 -38.50 5.58
CA CYS A 184 -8.86 -38.64 5.89
C CYS A 184 -9.15 -40.15 5.87
N SER A 185 -8.97 -40.83 7.01
CA SER A 185 -9.47 -42.18 7.16
C SER A 185 -10.97 -42.11 6.92
N LYS A 186 -11.42 -42.68 5.80
CA LYS A 186 -12.83 -42.86 5.51
C LYS A 186 -13.39 -43.78 6.59
N LEU A 187 -13.80 -43.22 7.73
CA LEU A 187 -14.83 -43.81 8.57
C LEU A 187 -16.17 -43.43 7.95
N LEU A 188 -16.46 -44.06 6.82
CA LEU A 188 -17.83 -44.24 6.36
C LEU A 188 -17.99 -45.71 6.02
N THR A 189 -18.35 -46.43 7.08
CA THR A 189 -19.22 -47.59 7.07
C THR A 189 -20.33 -47.42 6.02
N VAL A 190 -20.34 -48.30 5.01
CA VAL A 190 -21.51 -49.10 4.60
C VAL A 190 -20.98 -50.46 4.16
#